data_AF-A0A511Z4T8-F1
#
_entry.id   AF-A0A511Z4T8-F1
#
_cell.length_a   1.000
_cell.length_b   1.000
_cell.length_c   1.000
_cell.angle_alpha   90.00
_cell.angle_beta   90.00
_cell.angle_gamma   90.00
#
_symmetry.space_group_name_H-M   'P 1'
#
loop_
_entity.id
_entity.type
_entity.pdbx_description
1 polymer ?
#
loop_
_entity_poly.entity_id
_entity_poly.type
_entity_poly.pdbx_seq_one_letter_code
_entity_poly.pdbx_strand_id
1 'polypeptide(L)'
;MFSKSFLLDHRALALRWANGDDGLSEILTTHGNFLSNRNPMELLDQASIWNHTIRSGSHMKPDPSCLNQQNYGFFQTAESRDVNCVWIFNRFFTSRAVGMNKTELRFENGSTISVHASKSFIDQQRKRLHRADKPICQLNYILPGSKEFNYHYYSIEHQ
;
A
#
# COMPACT_ATOMS: atom_id res chain seq x y z
N MET A 1 -5.27 21.06 -10.36
CA MET A 1 -6.63 20.61 -10.74
C MET A 1 -6.94 19.37 -9.91
N PHE A 2 -7.88 19.44 -8.97
CA PHE A 2 -8.23 18.29 -8.12
C PHE A 2 -9.15 17.35 -8.91
N SER A 3 -8.74 16.10 -9.10
CA SER A 3 -9.57 15.13 -9.82
C SER A 3 -10.54 14.44 -8.86
N LYS A 4 -11.82 14.36 -9.25
CA LYS A 4 -12.85 13.59 -8.53
C LYS A 4 -12.79 12.08 -8.81
N SER A 5 -11.92 11.64 -9.72
CA SER A 5 -11.76 10.24 -10.09
C SER A 5 -10.81 9.51 -9.13
N PHE A 6 -11.20 8.33 -8.64
CA PHE A 6 -10.35 7.44 -7.84
C PHE A 6 -9.17 6.96 -8.67
N LEU A 7 -7.98 7.53 -8.44
CA LEU A 7 -6.77 7.19 -9.20
C LEU A 7 -6.02 5.98 -8.64
N LEU A 8 -6.56 5.33 -7.60
CA LEU A 8 -6.07 4.04 -7.12
C LEU A 8 -6.58 2.90 -8.02
N ASP A 9 -6.16 2.94 -9.27
CA ASP A 9 -6.43 1.92 -10.28
C ASP A 9 -5.13 1.20 -10.70
N HIS A 10 -5.17 0.49 -11.82
CA HIS A 10 -4.01 -0.21 -12.37
C HIS A 10 -2.82 0.69 -12.75
N ARG A 11 -2.97 2.00 -12.69
CA ARG A 11 -1.91 2.96 -13.02
C ARG A 11 -1.22 3.49 -11.77
N ALA A 12 -1.74 3.21 -10.58
CA ALA A 12 -1.12 3.60 -9.32
C ALA A 12 0.21 2.86 -9.11
N LEU A 13 1.25 3.63 -8.80
CA LEU A 13 2.60 3.15 -8.51
C LEU A 13 2.89 3.27 -7.00
N ALA A 14 2.55 4.42 -6.42
CA ALA A 14 2.70 4.68 -5.00
C ALA A 14 1.65 5.68 -4.49
N LEU A 15 1.33 5.59 -3.21
CA LEU A 15 0.51 6.54 -2.47
C LEU A 15 1.29 6.99 -1.24
N ARG A 16 1.26 8.29 -0.95
CA ARG A 16 1.89 8.87 0.25
C ARG A 16 1.13 10.11 0.70
N TRP A 17 1.45 10.60 1.89
CA TRP A 17 1.06 11.94 2.32
C TRP A 17 1.71 13.00 1.43
N ALA A 18 0.95 14.01 1.03
CA ALA A 18 1.51 15.21 0.43
C ALA A 18 1.97 16.13 1.57
N ASN A 19 3.21 16.64 1.49
CA ASN A 19 3.75 17.67 2.39
C ASN A 19 3.43 17.52 3.90
N GLY A 20 3.54 16.31 4.44
CA GLY A 20 3.87 16.06 5.84
C GLY A 20 2.77 16.25 6.89
N ASP A 21 1.63 16.91 6.65
CA ASP A 21 0.53 16.93 7.64
C ASP A 21 -0.81 17.57 7.21
N ASP A 22 -0.97 18.01 5.96
CA ASP A 22 -2.16 18.77 5.53
C ASP A 22 -3.40 17.90 5.26
N GLY A 23 -3.33 16.60 5.57
CA GLY A 23 -4.38 15.65 5.25
C GLY A 23 -4.47 15.32 3.76
N LEU A 24 -3.61 15.89 2.91
CA LEU A 24 -3.62 15.64 1.48
C LEU A 24 -2.79 14.39 1.15
N SER A 25 -3.13 13.77 0.03
CA SER A 25 -2.37 12.64 -0.50
C SER A 25 -1.77 12.97 -1.85
N GLU A 26 -0.60 12.40 -2.11
CA GLU A 26 -0.02 12.33 -3.44
C GLU A 26 -0.09 10.89 -3.96
N ILE A 27 -0.67 10.76 -5.14
CA ILE A 27 -0.78 9.50 -5.88
C ILE A 27 0.19 9.59 -7.05
N LEU A 28 1.24 8.78 -7.00
CA LEU A 28 2.13 8.59 -8.13
C LEU A 28 1.52 7.55 -9.06
N THR A 29 1.39 7.90 -10.34
CA THR A 29 0.85 7.01 -11.38
C THR A 29 1.79 6.92 -12.58
N THR A 30 1.48 6.00 -13.50
CA THR A 30 2.18 5.90 -14.78
C THR A 30 2.11 7.17 -15.64
N HIS A 31 1.12 8.04 -15.42
CA HIS A 31 0.91 9.28 -16.20
C HIS A 31 1.38 10.54 -15.47
N GLY A 32 1.95 10.40 -14.27
CA GLY A 32 2.39 11.52 -13.44
C GLY A 32 1.79 11.50 -12.04
N ASN A 33 1.96 12.61 -11.34
CA ASN A 33 1.62 12.74 -9.94
C ASN A 33 0.31 13.51 -9.80
N PHE A 34 -0.56 13.01 -8.93
CA PHE A 34 -1.86 13.62 -8.66
C PHE A 34 -2.01 13.91 -7.18
N LEU A 35 -2.52 15.10 -6.86
CA LEU A 35 -2.85 15.47 -5.49
C LEU A 35 -4.34 15.22 -5.23
N SER A 36 -4.63 14.68 -4.06
CA SER A 36 -5.96 14.43 -3.54
C SER A 36 -6.17 15.20 -2.24
N ASN A 37 -7.39 15.67 -2.03
CA ASN A 37 -7.81 16.33 -0.79
C ASN A 37 -8.24 15.36 0.32
N ARG A 38 -7.99 14.07 0.11
CA ARG A 38 -8.24 13.01 1.08
C ARG A 38 -6.92 12.47 1.58
N ASN A 39 -6.90 11.96 2.80
CA ASN A 39 -5.70 11.31 3.32
C ASN A 39 -5.51 9.91 2.72
N PRO A 40 -4.30 9.31 2.83
CA PRO A 40 -4.03 8.03 2.18
C PRO A 40 -4.95 6.91 2.62
N MET A 41 -5.31 6.89 3.91
CA MET A 41 -6.19 5.86 4.48
C MET A 41 -7.62 5.98 3.94
N GLU A 42 -8.16 7.18 3.82
CA GLU A 42 -9.47 7.42 3.20
C GLU A 42 -9.51 6.96 1.75
N LEU A 43 -8.42 7.18 0.99
CA LEU A 43 -8.32 6.72 -0.39
C LEU A 43 -8.28 5.19 -0.48
N LEU A 44 -7.51 4.53 0.39
CA LEU A 44 -7.44 3.08 0.45
C LEU A 44 -8.76 2.44 0.89
N ASP A 45 -9.43 3.01 1.89
CA ASP A 45 -10.75 2.57 2.35
C ASP A 45 -11.78 2.70 1.22
N GLN A 46 -11.79 3.84 0.54
CA GLN A 46 -12.69 4.08 -0.57
C GLN A 46 -12.43 3.15 -1.77
N ALA A 47 -11.16 2.90 -2.10
CA ALA A 47 -10.79 1.93 -3.15
C ALA A 47 -11.23 0.51 -2.78
N SER A 48 -11.19 0.16 -1.48
CA SER A 48 -11.67 -1.12 -0.96
C SER A 48 -13.20 -1.25 -1.06
N ILE A 49 -13.93 -0.20 -0.66
CA ILE A 49 -15.40 -0.11 -0.79
C ILE A 49 -15.84 -0.22 -2.25
N TRP A 50 -15.15 0.48 -3.16
CA TRP A 50 -15.50 0.45 -4.59
C TRP A 50 -15.34 -0.96 -5.19
N ASN A 51 -14.26 -1.66 -4.84
CA ASN A 51 -14.05 -3.05 -5.25
C ASN A 51 -15.14 -4.00 -4.72
N HIS A 52 -15.69 -3.71 -3.53
CA HIS A 52 -16.77 -4.49 -2.93
C HIS A 52 -18.12 -4.24 -3.63
N THR A 53 -18.46 -2.97 -3.84
CA THR A 53 -19.73 -2.55 -4.46
C THR A 53 -19.89 -3.10 -5.89
N ILE A 54 -18.77 -3.24 -6.62
CA ILE A 54 -18.75 -3.84 -7.96
C ILE A 54 -18.90 -5.38 -7.90
N ARG A 55 -18.51 -6.04 -6.80
CA ARG A 55 -18.36 -7.50 -6.76
C ARG A 55 -19.46 -8.29 -6.05
N SER A 56 -20.13 -7.82 -4.99
CA SER A 56 -21.29 -8.56 -4.43
C SER A 56 -21.93 -7.91 -3.21
N GLY A 57 -23.25 -8.08 -3.08
CA GLY A 57 -23.98 -8.04 -1.82
C GLY A 57 -23.55 -9.13 -0.83
N SER A 58 -22.29 -9.15 -0.41
CA SER A 58 -21.77 -10.08 0.61
C SER A 58 -21.10 -9.34 1.76
N HIS A 59 -21.66 -9.46 2.95
CA HIS A 59 -21.36 -8.71 4.18
C HIS A 59 -20.04 -9.05 4.91
N MET A 60 -18.89 -9.07 4.23
CA MET A 60 -17.59 -9.15 4.93
C MET A 60 -16.85 -7.82 4.91
N LYS A 61 -16.38 -7.39 6.10
CA LYS A 61 -15.48 -6.22 6.26
C LYS A 61 -14.16 -6.52 5.54
N PRO A 62 -13.71 -5.66 4.60
CA PRO A 62 -12.44 -5.87 3.90
C PRO A 62 -11.24 -5.60 4.80
N ASP A 63 -10.21 -6.43 4.67
CA ASP A 63 -8.85 -6.05 5.07
C ASP A 63 -8.31 -5.10 3.99
N PRO A 64 -7.94 -3.85 4.32
CA PRO A 64 -7.47 -2.87 3.34
C PRO A 64 -6.22 -3.33 2.58
N SER A 65 -5.46 -4.31 3.09
CA SER A 65 -4.32 -4.91 2.36
C SER A 65 -4.72 -5.79 1.17
N CYS A 66 -6.01 -6.12 1.03
CA CYS A 66 -6.54 -7.10 0.11
C CYS A 66 -7.34 -6.46 -1.04
N LEU A 67 -6.70 -5.61 -1.84
CA LEU A 67 -7.28 -5.11 -3.09
C LEU A 67 -7.25 -6.21 -4.18
N ASN A 68 -8.21 -7.14 -4.12
CA ASN A 68 -8.72 -7.99 -5.20
C ASN A 68 -7.74 -8.96 -5.96
N GLN A 69 -8.29 -10.09 -6.42
CA GLN A 69 -7.66 -11.13 -7.25
C GLN A 69 -7.18 -10.66 -8.65
N GLN A 70 -7.27 -9.37 -8.96
CA GLN A 70 -6.78 -8.76 -10.21
C GLN A 70 -5.38 -8.14 -10.06
N ASN A 71 -4.54 -8.68 -9.16
CA ASN A 71 -3.14 -8.31 -8.95
C ASN A 71 -2.86 -6.96 -8.28
N TYR A 72 -3.83 -6.30 -7.63
CA TYR A 72 -3.64 -4.97 -7.03
C TYR A 72 -3.20 -5.02 -5.56
N GLY A 73 -2.14 -5.76 -5.24
CA GLY A 73 -1.57 -5.70 -3.89
C GLY A 73 -0.81 -4.39 -3.64
N PHE A 74 -0.59 -4.05 -2.37
CA PHE A 74 0.40 -3.05 -1.97
C PHE A 74 1.08 -3.47 -0.67
N PHE A 75 2.20 -2.83 -0.34
CA PHE A 75 2.80 -2.90 0.99
C PHE A 75 3.14 -1.49 1.49
N GLN A 76 3.14 -1.31 2.80
CA GLN A 76 3.54 -0.05 3.44
C GLN A 76 5.03 -0.06 3.81
N THR A 77 5.69 1.08 3.73
CA THR A 77 7.11 1.23 4.10
C THR A 77 7.33 1.50 5.58
N ALA A 78 6.31 1.99 6.28
CA ALA A 78 6.30 2.30 7.71
C ALA A 78 4.91 2.01 8.28
N GLU A 79 4.63 2.43 9.52
CA GLU A 79 3.29 2.38 10.09
C GLU A 79 2.35 3.34 9.35
N SER A 80 1.07 2.98 9.21
CA SER A 80 0.10 3.76 8.42
C SER A 80 -0.11 5.20 8.90
N ARG A 81 0.19 5.47 10.17
CA ARG A 81 0.09 6.81 10.79
C ARG A 81 1.36 7.64 10.62
N ASP A 82 2.46 7.05 10.17
CA ASP A 82 3.70 7.78 9.89
C ASP A 82 3.52 8.62 8.62
N VAL A 83 3.84 9.91 8.71
CA VAL A 83 3.80 10.85 7.57
C VAL A 83 4.76 10.45 6.44
N ASN A 84 5.80 9.68 6.77
CA ASN A 84 6.75 9.11 5.82
C ASN A 84 6.31 7.73 5.29
N CYS A 85 5.14 7.23 5.70
CA CYS A 85 4.60 6.00 5.17
C CYS A 85 4.25 6.16 3.70
N VAL A 86 4.75 5.23 2.90
CA VAL A 86 4.43 5.12 1.49
C VAL A 86 3.84 3.74 1.24
N TRP A 87 2.69 3.71 0.58
CA TRP A 87 2.06 2.49 0.09
C TRP A 87 2.55 2.25 -1.34
N ILE A 88 3.28 1.15 -1.53
CA ILE A 88 3.86 0.76 -2.82
C ILE A 88 2.97 -0.30 -3.45
N PHE A 89 2.41 0.00 -4.61
CA PHE A 89 1.53 -0.91 -5.33
C PHE A 89 2.32 -1.98 -6.09
N ASN A 90 1.67 -3.10 -6.39
CA ASN A 90 2.22 -4.27 -7.08
C ASN A 90 2.58 -3.98 -8.53
N ARG A 91 3.70 -3.29 -8.71
CA ARG A 91 4.24 -2.82 -9.97
C ARG A 91 5.73 -3.09 -9.99
N PHE A 92 6.28 -3.27 -11.18
CA PHE A 92 7.71 -3.49 -11.32
C PHE A 92 8.48 -2.21 -10.99
N PHE A 93 9.46 -2.35 -10.09
CA PHE A 93 10.40 -1.30 -9.76
C PHE A 93 11.77 -1.90 -9.43
N THR A 94 12.80 -1.09 -9.60
CA THR A 94 14.15 -1.35 -9.11
C THR A 94 14.40 -0.54 -7.84
N SER A 95 15.19 -1.08 -6.92
CA SER A 95 15.50 -0.45 -5.63
C SER A 95 16.99 -0.14 -5.55
N ARG A 96 17.35 1.05 -5.08
CA ARG A 96 18.74 1.48 -4.83
C ARG A 96 18.85 2.10 -3.44
N ALA A 97 19.82 1.65 -2.64
CA ALA A 97 20.11 2.30 -1.37
C ALA A 97 20.76 3.67 -1.64
N VAL A 98 20.21 4.72 -1.02
CA VAL A 98 20.70 6.10 -1.17
C VAL A 98 21.13 6.72 0.16
N GLY A 99 20.88 6.03 1.28
CA GLY A 99 21.32 6.42 2.61
C GLY A 99 20.96 5.37 3.66
N MET A 100 21.30 5.65 4.91
CA MET A 100 20.88 4.81 6.04
C MET A 100 19.36 4.80 6.12
N ASN A 101 18.74 3.62 6.06
CA ASN A 101 17.29 3.44 6.04
C ASN A 101 16.55 4.27 4.96
N LYS A 102 17.24 4.61 3.86
CA LYS A 102 16.63 5.33 2.74
C LYS A 102 16.89 4.60 1.44
N THR A 103 15.81 4.31 0.73
CA THR A 103 15.83 3.59 -0.55
C THR A 103 15.13 4.42 -1.60
N GLU A 104 15.76 4.54 -2.76
CA GLU A 104 15.13 5.06 -3.96
C GLU A 104 14.51 3.90 -4.75
N LEU A 105 13.25 4.04 -5.13
CA LEU A 105 12.56 3.15 -6.04
C LEU A 105 12.45 3.83 -7.39
N ARG A 106 12.79 3.11 -8.47
CA ARG A 106 12.62 3.56 -9.84
C ARG A 106 11.67 2.63 -10.57
N PHE A 107 10.56 3.20 -11.05
CA PHE A 107 9.51 2.49 -11.79
C PHE A 107 9.82 2.46 -13.30
N GLU A 108 9.12 1.59 -14.03
CA GLU A 108 9.32 1.39 -15.48
C GLU A 108 9.09 2.64 -16.32
N ASN A 109 8.18 3.53 -15.89
CA ASN A 109 7.93 4.81 -16.56
C ASN A 109 9.02 5.86 -16.31
N GLY A 110 10.10 5.50 -15.60
CA GLY A 110 11.19 6.40 -15.24
C GLY A 110 10.95 7.24 -14.00
N SER A 111 9.74 7.24 -13.42
CA SER A 111 9.45 7.93 -12.16
C SER A 111 10.27 7.33 -11.02
N THR A 112 10.71 8.19 -10.11
CA THR A 112 11.44 7.79 -8.91
C THR A 112 10.76 8.28 -7.65
N ILE A 113 10.88 7.51 -6.57
CA ILE A 113 10.49 7.96 -5.22
C ILE A 113 11.57 7.56 -4.22
N SER A 114 11.77 8.39 -3.21
CA SER A 114 12.57 8.04 -2.04
C SER A 114 11.66 7.62 -0.91
N VAL A 115 11.96 6.48 -0.27
CA VAL A 115 11.22 5.95 0.88
C VAL A 115 12.14 5.78 2.08
N HIS A 116 11.61 6.01 3.27
CA HIS A 116 12.30 5.80 4.54
C HIS A 116 12.20 4.33 4.99
N ALA A 117 12.82 3.45 4.19
CA ALA A 117 12.98 2.03 4.51
C ALA A 117 14.30 1.52 3.95
N SER A 118 14.84 0.46 4.54
CA SER A 118 16.05 -0.20 4.04
C SER A 118 15.78 -0.95 2.73
N LYS A 119 16.79 -1.05 1.86
CA LYS A 119 16.67 -1.76 0.58
C LYS A 119 16.29 -3.22 0.78
N SER A 120 16.85 -3.87 1.81
CA SER A 120 16.56 -5.26 2.14
C SER A 120 15.10 -5.49 2.52
N PHE A 121 14.51 -4.58 3.31
CA PHE A 121 13.08 -4.60 3.63
C PHE A 121 12.22 -4.48 2.36
N ILE A 122 12.53 -3.51 1.51
CA ILE A 122 11.80 -3.31 0.24
C ILE A 122 11.88 -4.56 -0.64
N ASP A 123 13.07 -5.12 -0.82
CA ASP A 123 13.26 -6.32 -1.65
C ASP A 123 12.51 -7.53 -1.07
N GLN A 124 12.44 -7.65 0.26
CA GLN A 124 11.67 -8.69 0.94
C GLN A 124 10.17 -8.52 0.69
N GLN A 125 9.62 -7.31 0.88
CA GLN A 125 8.20 -7.05 0.65
C GLN A 125 7.82 -7.28 -0.82
N ARG A 126 8.65 -6.80 -1.75
CA ARG A 126 8.48 -7.05 -3.19
C ARG A 126 8.43 -8.55 -3.51
N LYS A 127 9.36 -9.34 -2.96
CA LYS A 127 9.35 -10.81 -3.14
C LYS A 127 8.06 -11.45 -2.62
N ARG A 128 7.53 -10.97 -1.49
CA ARG A 128 6.27 -11.49 -0.93
C ARG A 128 5.07 -11.13 -1.80
N LEU A 129 5.07 -9.92 -2.36
CA LEU A 129 4.01 -9.42 -3.24
C LEU A 129 3.93 -10.19 -4.57
N HIS A 130 5.08 -10.64 -5.08
CA HIS A 130 5.18 -11.40 -6.35
C HIS A 130 5.29 -12.93 -6.16
N ARG A 131 5.07 -13.47 -4.95
CA ARG A 131 5.04 -14.94 -4.77
C ARG A 131 3.74 -15.49 -5.37
N ALA A 132 3.89 -16.30 -6.42
CA ALA A 132 2.79 -16.87 -7.21
C ALA A 132 1.89 -17.88 -6.45
N ASP A 133 2.30 -18.37 -5.28
CA ASP A 133 1.67 -19.54 -4.65
C ASP A 133 0.63 -19.25 -3.56
N LYS A 134 0.32 -17.99 -3.25
CA LYS A 134 -0.73 -17.68 -2.26
C LYS A 134 -1.57 -16.49 -2.68
N PRO A 135 -2.91 -16.52 -2.45
CA PRO A 135 -3.70 -15.30 -2.51
C PRO A 135 -3.04 -14.28 -1.57
N ILE A 136 -2.76 -13.10 -2.11
CA ILE A 136 -1.98 -12.00 -1.51
C ILE A 136 -2.53 -11.55 -0.13
N CYS A 137 -3.72 -12.03 0.23
CA CYS A 137 -4.46 -11.75 1.45
C CYS A 137 -3.93 -12.36 2.76
N GLN A 138 -2.73 -12.98 2.79
CA GLN A 138 -2.14 -13.55 4.02
C GLN A 138 -0.75 -12.99 4.34
N LEU A 139 -0.49 -11.74 3.97
CA LEU A 139 0.75 -11.06 4.35
C LEU A 139 0.66 -10.59 5.80
N ASN A 140 0.86 -11.53 6.74
CA ASN A 140 1.10 -11.23 8.15
C ASN A 140 2.26 -10.23 8.24
N TYR A 141 1.95 -9.05 8.78
CA TYR A 141 2.88 -7.98 9.04
C TYR A 141 3.98 -8.49 9.99
N ILE A 142 5.24 -8.42 9.54
CA ILE A 142 6.37 -8.36 10.47
C ILE A 142 6.94 -6.97 10.26
N LEU A 143 6.45 -6.02 11.07
CA LEU A 143 7.09 -4.72 11.22
C LEU A 143 8.50 -4.97 11.79
N PRO A 144 9.56 -4.37 11.24
CA PRO A 144 10.85 -4.41 11.89
C PRO A 144 10.81 -3.46 13.10
N GLY A 145 10.52 -4.01 14.28
CA GLY A 145 10.82 -3.36 15.56
C GLY A 145 9.64 -2.80 16.35
N SER A 146 8.69 -3.64 16.72
CA SER A 146 7.98 -3.48 17.99
C SER A 146 7.92 -4.85 18.67
N LYS A 147 8.61 -4.97 19.80
CA LYS A 147 8.49 -6.15 20.66
C LYS A 147 7.02 -6.23 21.11
N GLU A 148 6.46 -7.43 21.01
CA GLU A 148 5.21 -7.88 21.66
C GLU A 148 3.91 -7.19 21.21
N PHE A 149 3.25 -7.78 20.20
CA PHE A 149 1.79 -7.80 20.16
C PHE A 149 1.32 -9.23 19.89
N ASN A 150 1.07 -9.94 21.00
CA ASN A 150 0.32 -11.18 21.03
C ASN A 150 -1.16 -10.84 20.77
N TYR A 151 -1.71 -11.27 19.63
CA TYR A 151 -3.16 -11.37 19.48
C TYR A 151 -3.55 -12.84 19.50
N HIS A 152 -3.91 -13.31 20.69
CA HIS A 152 -4.74 -14.51 20.85
C HIS A 152 -6.11 -14.21 20.23
N TYR A 153 -6.41 -14.84 19.10
CA TYR A 153 -7.78 -14.93 18.60
C TYR A 153 -8.54 -15.97 19.43
N TYR A 154 -9.58 -15.54 20.14
CA TYR A 154 -10.61 -16.44 20.66
C TYR A 154 -11.41 -16.99 19.48
N SER A 155 -11.42 -18.32 19.35
CA SER A 155 -12.35 -19.05 18.48
C SER A 155 -13.74 -19.00 19.11
N ILE A 156 -14.73 -18.59 18.33
CA ILE A 156 -16.14 -18.79 18.67
C ILE A 156 -16.52 -20.13 18.04
N GLU A 157 -16.61 -21.18 18.86
CA GLU A 157 -17.28 -22.42 18.46
C GLU A 157 -18.79 -22.26 18.62
N HIS A 158 -19.51 -22.73 17.60
CA HIS A 158 -20.96 -22.89 17.58
C HIS A 158 -21.42 -23.97 18.57
N GLN A 159 -22.45 -23.67 19.36
CA GLN A 159 -23.74 -24.39 19.36
C GLN A 159 -24.81 -23.59 20.11
#